data_AF-A0A183U3J5-F1
#
_entry.id   AF-A0A183U3J5-F1
#
_cell.length_a   1.000
_cell.length_b   1.000
_cell.length_c   1.000
_cell.angle_alpha   90.00
_cell.angle_beta   90.00
_cell.angle_gamma   90.00
#
_symmetry.space_group_name_H-M   'P 1'
#
loop_
_entity.id
_entity.type
_entity.pdbx_description
1 polymer ?
#
loop_
_entity_poly.entity_id
_entity_poly.type
_entity_poly.pdbx_seq_one_letter_code
_entity_poly.pdbx_strand_id
1 'polypeptide(L)'
;MFAFADEGTVRKVVDCLPRVGVGVKYGLPQSRKASLMTPRQLFKHSDMSQKWQRREISNFDYLMFLNTVAGRTYNDLNQYPIFPWVLANYTANTLDLNIASNFRDLSKVSCRFFSLLRFAFNLGFPFENGVLKLSMLIRFFLFLEI
;
A
#
# COMPACT_ATOMS: atom_id res chain seq x y z
N MET A 1 -15.03 5.68 -2.62
CA MET A 1 -14.29 6.84 -2.06
C MET A 1 -14.96 8.09 -2.60
N PHE A 2 -15.18 9.11 -1.76
CA PHE A 2 -15.77 10.37 -2.21
C PHE A 2 -14.66 11.39 -2.47
N ALA A 3 -14.72 12.07 -3.60
CA ALA A 3 -13.84 13.18 -3.94
C ALA A 3 -14.63 14.49 -3.83
N PHE A 4 -14.03 15.49 -3.20
CA PHE A 4 -14.61 16.83 -3.02
C PHE A 4 -13.68 17.85 -3.66
N ALA A 5 -14.23 18.98 -4.11
CA ALA A 5 -13.47 20.03 -4.79
C ALA A 5 -12.55 20.82 -3.85
N ASP A 6 -12.89 20.89 -2.55
CA ASP A 6 -12.19 21.71 -1.57
C ASP A 6 -12.08 21.01 -0.19
N GLU A 7 -10.98 21.28 0.52
CA GLU A 7 -10.77 20.75 1.88
C GLU A 7 -11.78 21.30 2.90
N GLY A 8 -12.37 22.47 2.64
CA GLY A 8 -13.40 23.07 3.49
C GLY A 8 -14.65 22.21 3.56
N THR A 9 -15.09 21.70 2.42
CA THR A 9 -16.22 20.76 2.29
C THR A 9 -15.90 19.44 2.98
N VAL A 10 -14.69 18.91 2.82
CA VAL A 10 -14.26 17.69 3.54
C VAL A 10 -14.40 17.86 5.05
N ARG A 11 -13.95 18.99 5.60
CA ARG A 11 -14.06 19.28 7.04
C ARG A 11 -15.51 19.32 7.51
N LYS A 12 -16.39 20.02 6.78
CA LYS A 12 -17.82 20.08 7.08
C LYS A 12 -18.48 18.70 7.08
N VAL A 13 -18.12 17.86 6.10
CA VAL A 13 -18.63 16.49 6.02
C VAL A 13 -18.16 15.66 7.22
N VAL A 14 -16.88 15.73 7.57
CA VAL A 14 -16.33 15.00 8.74
C VAL A 14 -16.98 15.45 10.05
N ASP A 15 -17.35 16.73 10.18
CA ASP A 15 -18.04 17.26 11.36
C ASP A 15 -19.43 16.64 11.56
N CYS A 16 -20.13 16.34 10.46
CA CYS A 16 -21.44 15.68 10.48
C CYS A 16 -21.36 14.16 10.66
N LEU A 17 -20.21 13.53 10.38
CA LEU A 17 -20.06 12.07 10.47
C LEU A 17 -19.80 11.59 11.92
N PRO A 18 -20.08 10.31 12.23
CA PRO A 18 -19.74 9.70 13.51
C PRO A 18 -18.24 9.82 13.85
N ARG A 19 -17.92 9.94 15.15
CA ARG A 19 -16.55 10.13 15.65
C ARG A 19 -15.77 8.82 15.66
N VAL A 20 -15.46 8.27 14.50
CA VAL A 20 -14.75 6.98 14.37
C VAL A 20 -13.24 7.12 14.14
N GLY A 21 -12.77 8.31 13.75
CA GLY A 21 -11.35 8.55 13.47
C GLY A 21 -10.86 7.75 12.25
N VAL A 22 -9.74 7.06 12.42
CA VAL A 22 -9.14 6.14 11.42
C VAL A 22 -9.36 4.67 11.85
N GLY A 23 -10.27 4.43 12.80
CA GLY A 23 -10.56 3.12 13.37
C GLY A 23 -9.67 2.76 14.57
N VAL A 24 -10.03 1.66 15.25
CA VAL A 24 -9.37 1.19 16.50
C VAL A 24 -8.09 0.39 16.25
N LYS A 25 -7.89 -0.11 15.03
CA LYS A 25 -6.82 -1.07 14.70
C LYS A 25 -5.40 -0.49 14.89
N TYR A 26 -5.25 0.83 14.78
CA TYR A 26 -3.93 1.48 14.66
C TYR A 26 -3.46 2.22 15.92
N GLY A 27 -4.13 2.02 17.06
CA GLY A 27 -3.78 2.69 18.31
C GLY A 27 -3.95 4.21 18.27
N LEU A 28 -4.78 4.72 17.35
CA LEU A 28 -5.05 6.14 17.17
C LEU A 28 -6.34 6.55 17.89
N PRO A 29 -6.43 7.81 18.36
CA PRO A 29 -7.64 8.30 19.02
C PRO A 29 -8.82 8.36 18.05
N GLN A 30 -9.98 7.83 18.47
CA GLN A 30 -11.23 7.90 17.72
C GLN A 30 -11.84 9.30 17.80
N SER A 31 -11.25 10.23 17.06
CA SER A 31 -11.69 11.62 16.99
C SER A 31 -11.84 12.07 15.54
N ARG A 32 -12.74 13.03 15.29
CA ARG A 32 -12.88 13.65 13.96
C ARG A 32 -11.59 14.30 13.48
N LYS A 33 -10.82 14.85 14.43
CA LYS A 33 -9.49 15.39 14.15
C LYS A 33 -8.55 14.31 13.58
N ALA A 34 -8.60 13.09 14.10
CA ALA A 34 -7.79 11.99 13.58
C ALA A 34 -8.15 11.65 12.12
N SER A 35 -9.42 11.78 11.72
CA SER A 35 -9.85 11.59 10.32
C SER A 35 -9.32 12.67 9.37
N LEU A 36 -8.94 13.85 9.89
CA LEU A 36 -8.41 14.99 9.13
C LEU A 36 -6.90 15.16 9.28
N MET A 37 -6.22 14.26 10.00
CA MET A 37 -4.77 14.34 10.19
C MET A 37 -4.02 14.04 8.90
N THR A 38 -2.90 14.72 8.70
CA THR A 38 -2.00 14.41 7.59
C THR A 38 -1.33 13.04 7.81
N PRO A 39 -0.89 12.34 6.73
CA PRO A 39 -0.16 11.07 6.84
C PRO A 39 1.01 11.10 7.83
N ARG A 40 1.77 12.20 7.85
CA ARG A 40 2.91 12.39 8.77
C ARG A 40 2.46 12.46 10.23
N GLN A 41 1.33 13.12 10.50
CA GLN A 41 0.77 13.21 11.85
C GLN A 41 0.22 11.85 12.30
N LEU A 42 -0.51 11.15 11.43
CA LEU A 42 -1.03 9.80 11.71
C LEU A 42 0.11 8.84 12.07
N PHE A 43 1.19 8.84 11.28
CA PHE A 43 2.36 8.02 11.57
C PHE A 43 3.00 8.37 12.91
N LYS A 44 3.22 9.66 13.18
CA LYS A 44 3.84 10.13 14.42
C LYS A 44 3.02 9.83 15.68
N HIS A 45 1.69 9.86 15.58
CA HIS A 45 0.80 9.61 16.71
C HIS A 45 0.40 8.14 16.89
N SER A 46 0.75 7.27 15.95
CA SER A 46 0.48 5.83 16.05
C SER A 46 1.51 5.10 16.91
N ASP A 47 1.09 4.01 17.55
CA ASP A 47 1.97 3.08 18.28
C ASP A 47 2.37 1.84 17.46
N MET A 48 1.98 1.82 16.17
CA MET A 48 2.13 0.67 15.28
C MET A 48 3.59 0.31 15.02
N SER A 49 4.48 1.30 14.93
CA SER A 49 5.92 1.08 14.72
C SER A 49 6.55 0.32 15.90
N GLN A 50 6.16 0.67 17.14
CA GLN A 50 6.64 0.03 18.35
C GLN A 50 6.09 -1.40 18.46
N LYS A 51 4.79 -1.59 18.17
CA LYS A 51 4.17 -2.93 18.14
C LYS A 51 4.85 -3.85 17.14
N TRP A 52 5.19 -3.33 15.96
CA TRP A 52 5.90 -4.11 14.94
C TRP A 52 7.30 -4.51 15.41
N GLN A 53 8.06 -3.58 15.98
CA GLN A 53 9.39 -3.87 16.54
C GLN A 53 9.35 -4.91 17.67
N ARG A 54 8.30 -4.87 18.50
CA ARG A 54 8.04 -5.85 19.57
C ARG A 54 7.47 -7.17 19.09
N ARG A 55 7.24 -7.33 17.78
CA ARG A 55 6.58 -8.50 17.15
C ARG A 55 5.16 -8.76 17.66
N GLU A 56 4.48 -7.73 18.16
CA GLU A 56 3.07 -7.78 18.56
C GLU A 56 2.13 -7.77 17.34
N ILE A 57 2.62 -7.29 16.20
CA ILE A 57 1.90 -7.29 14.91
C ILE A 57 2.74 -7.91 13.80
N SER A 58 2.08 -8.49 12.81
CA SER A 58 2.72 -9.11 11.67
C SER A 58 3.34 -8.08 10.71
N ASN A 59 4.32 -8.50 9.90
CA ASN A 59 4.85 -7.67 8.81
C ASN A 59 3.75 -7.23 7.85
N PHE A 60 2.76 -8.10 7.59
CA PHE A 60 1.63 -7.79 6.72
C PHE A 60 0.77 -6.67 7.31
N ASP A 61 0.40 -6.76 8.60
CA ASP A 61 -0.41 -5.74 9.26
C ASP A 61 0.31 -4.40 9.33
N TYR A 62 1.62 -4.41 9.59
CA TYR A 62 2.41 -3.19 9.61
C TYR A 62 2.51 -2.55 8.22
N LEU A 63 2.75 -3.34 7.16
CA LEU A 63 2.74 -2.85 5.78
C LEU A 63 1.35 -2.34 5.36
N MET A 64 0.27 -2.99 5.83
CA MET A 64 -1.09 -2.52 5.58
C MET A 64 -1.35 -1.17 6.25
N PHE A 65 -0.87 -1.00 7.47
CA PHE A 65 -0.92 0.27 8.18
C PHE A 65 -0.18 1.37 7.42
N LEU A 66 1.05 1.11 6.95
CA LEU A 66 1.82 2.09 6.17
C LEU A 66 1.10 2.47 4.87
N ASN A 67 0.52 1.49 4.16
CA ASN A 67 -0.27 1.76 2.96
C ASN A 67 -1.50 2.64 3.27
N THR A 68 -2.22 2.33 4.34
CA THR A 68 -3.42 3.07 4.78
C THR A 68 -3.07 4.52 5.12
N VAL A 69 -2.01 4.74 5.91
CA VAL A 69 -1.56 6.08 6.29
C VAL A 69 -1.08 6.88 5.08
N ALA A 70 -0.47 6.23 4.09
CA ALA A 70 -0.08 6.85 2.83
C ALA A 70 -1.27 7.19 1.90
N GLY A 71 -2.51 6.95 2.33
CA GLY A 71 -3.72 7.24 1.56
C GLY A 71 -4.11 6.16 0.54
N ARG A 72 -3.47 4.98 0.58
CA ARG A 72 -3.76 3.90 -0.37
C ARG A 72 -5.04 3.17 0.03
N THR A 73 -5.83 2.78 -0.98
CA THR A 73 -7.13 2.15 -0.77
C THR A 73 -7.40 1.11 -1.85
N TYR A 74 -8.18 0.08 -1.48
CA TYR A 74 -8.67 -0.92 -2.43
C TYR A 74 -9.71 -0.36 -3.41
N ASN A 75 -10.32 0.79 -3.06
CA ASN A 75 -11.40 1.41 -3.84
C ASN A 75 -10.92 2.22 -5.05
N ASP A 76 -9.63 2.54 -5.11
CA ASP A 76 -9.02 3.29 -6.21
C ASP A 76 -7.86 2.49 -6.77
N LEU A 77 -8.01 2.06 -8.03
CA LEU A 77 -6.95 1.35 -8.72
C LEU A 77 -5.68 2.20 -8.73
N ASN A 78 -5.72 3.49 -9.05
CA ASN A 78 -4.52 4.32 -9.15
C ASN A 78 -3.75 4.42 -7.82
N GLN A 79 -4.42 4.25 -6.67
CA GLN A 79 -3.83 4.31 -5.32
C GLN A 79 -3.88 2.97 -4.56
N TYR A 80 -3.91 1.84 -5.26
CA TYR A 80 -3.88 0.51 -4.64
C TYR A 80 -2.69 0.29 -3.66
N PRO A 81 -2.86 -0.47 -2.56
CA PRO A 81 -1.78 -0.87 -1.65
C PRO A 81 -0.58 -1.51 -2.36
N ILE A 82 0.64 -1.21 -1.93
CA ILE A 82 1.88 -1.78 -2.46
C ILE A 82 2.53 -2.69 -1.43
N PHE A 83 3.00 -3.85 -1.91
CA PHE A 83 3.82 -4.78 -1.16
C PHE A 83 5.13 -5.05 -1.89
N PRO A 84 6.24 -5.24 -1.15
CA PRO A 84 7.51 -5.60 -1.76
C PRO A 84 7.48 -7.05 -2.26
N TRP A 85 8.23 -7.30 -3.33
CA TRP A 85 8.51 -8.65 -3.79
C TRP A 85 9.55 -9.28 -2.86
N VAL A 86 9.15 -10.33 -2.14
CA VAL A 86 10.00 -10.96 -1.12
C VAL A 86 10.84 -12.09 -1.72
N LEU A 87 10.27 -12.89 -2.60
CA LEU A 87 10.95 -14.02 -3.23
C LEU A 87 11.66 -13.59 -4.52
N ALA A 88 12.84 -14.17 -4.74
CA ALA A 88 13.66 -13.98 -5.93
C ALA A 88 13.66 -15.20 -6.86
N ASN A 89 13.50 -16.40 -6.30
CA ASN A 89 13.52 -17.67 -7.03
C ASN A 89 12.09 -18.18 -7.30
N TYR A 90 11.72 -18.24 -8.57
CA TYR A 90 10.43 -18.77 -9.05
C TYR A 90 10.60 -19.94 -10.04
N THR A 91 11.84 -20.39 -10.28
CA THR A 91 12.12 -21.43 -11.29
C THR A 91 12.34 -22.81 -10.68
N ALA A 92 12.64 -22.89 -9.39
CA ALA A 92 12.82 -24.16 -8.70
C ALA A 92 11.47 -24.78 -8.30
N ASN A 93 11.35 -26.11 -8.46
CA ASN A 93 10.14 -26.85 -8.05
C ASN A 93 9.93 -26.89 -6.53
N THR A 94 11.01 -26.67 -5.76
CA THR A 94 10.98 -26.63 -4.30
C THR A 94 11.69 -25.38 -3.80
N LEU A 95 11.06 -24.66 -2.87
CA LEU A 95 11.59 -23.41 -2.31
C LEU A 95 12.02 -23.62 -0.86
N ASP A 96 13.33 -23.56 -0.61
CA ASP A 96 13.88 -23.59 0.76
C ASP A 96 13.95 -22.16 1.35
N LEU A 97 13.24 -21.93 2.45
CA LEU A 97 13.15 -20.64 3.14
C LEU A 97 14.36 -20.35 4.04
N ASN A 98 15.29 -21.28 4.19
CA ASN A 98 16.53 -21.05 4.96
C ASN A 98 17.65 -20.44 4.09
N ILE A 99 17.49 -20.48 2.77
CA ILE A 99 18.51 -20.01 1.82
C ILE A 99 18.31 -18.52 1.55
N ALA A 100 19.30 -17.69 1.93
CA ALA A 100 19.27 -16.25 1.72
C ALA A 100 19.14 -15.83 0.23
N SER A 101 19.68 -16.62 -0.71
CA SER A 101 19.59 -16.33 -2.15
C SER A 101 18.17 -16.48 -2.74
N ASN A 102 17.27 -17.16 -2.04
CA ASN A 102 15.87 -17.26 -2.44
C ASN A 102 15.08 -15.97 -2.12
N PHE A 103 15.62 -15.09 -1.28
CA PHE A 103 14.99 -13.83 -0.89
C PHE A 103 15.61 -12.64 -1.62
N ARG A 104 14.78 -11.64 -1.86
CA ARG A 104 15.20 -10.38 -2.46
C ARG A 104 15.85 -9.48 -1.40
N ASP A 105 16.93 -8.80 -1.79
CA ASP A 105 17.49 -7.71 -1.02
C ASP A 105 16.49 -6.54 -0.94
N LEU A 106 15.88 -6.35 0.22
CA LEU A 106 14.87 -5.32 0.49
C LEU A 106 15.48 -3.92 0.64
N SER A 107 16.80 -3.81 0.85
CA SER A 107 17.50 -2.51 0.94
C SER A 107 17.64 -1.86 -0.44
N LYS A 108 17.60 -2.66 -1.51
CA LYS A 108 17.64 -2.18 -2.88
C LYS A 108 16.24 -1.83 -3.33
N VAL A 109 15.99 -0.55 -3.59
CA VAL A 109 14.82 -0.12 -4.37
C VAL A 109 14.78 -0.93 -5.65
N SER A 110 13.63 -1.55 -5.91
CA SER A 110 13.39 -2.33 -7.13
C SER A 110 13.47 -1.43 -8.36
N CYS A 111 14.69 -1.16 -8.83
CA CYS A 111 14.94 -0.38 -10.04
C CYS A 111 14.45 -1.12 -11.31
N ARG A 112 14.08 -2.41 -11.21
CA ARG A 112 13.42 -3.15 -12.29
C ARG A 112 11.99 -2.70 -12.57
N PHE A 113 11.29 -2.14 -11.57
CA PHE A 113 9.95 -1.58 -11.80
C PHE A 113 10.05 -0.23 -12.53
N PHE A 114 11.04 0.60 -12.17
CA PHE A 114 11.34 1.84 -12.88
C PHE A 114 11.91 1.60 -14.28
N SER A 115 12.71 0.56 -14.49
CA SER A 115 13.24 0.20 -15.82
C SER A 115 12.14 -0.24 -16.79
N LEU A 116 11.18 -1.09 -16.35
CA LEU A 116 10.04 -1.47 -17.17
C LEU A 116 9.07 -0.30 -17.41
N LEU A 117 8.87 0.57 -16.42
CA LEU A 117 8.06 1.79 -16.59
C LEU A 117 8.73 2.78 -17.57
N ARG A 118 10.06 2.94 -17.50
CA ARG A 118 10.87 3.76 -18.42
C ARG A 118 10.88 3.19 -19.83
N PHE A 119 10.89 1.85 -19.96
CA PHE A 119 10.81 1.16 -21.26
C PHE A 119 9.42 1.31 -21.89
N ALA A 120 8.34 1.22 -21.10
CA ALA A 120 6.98 1.50 -21.56
C ALA A 120 6.76 2.98 -21.94
N PHE A 121 7.41 3.92 -21.22
CA PHE A 121 7.37 5.36 -21.53
C PHE A 121 8.07 5.72 -22.84
N ASN A 122 9.20 5.06 -23.16
CA ASN A 122 9.94 5.29 -24.41
C ASN A 122 9.26 4.69 -25.66
N LEU A 123 8.30 3.77 -25.50
CA LEU A 123 7.57 3.14 -26.60
C LEU A 123 6.23 3.81 -26.93
N GLY A 124 5.90 4.95 -26.29
CA GLY A 124 4.74 5.76 -26.66
C GLY A 124 3.37 5.11 -26.40
N PHE A 125 3.30 4.09 -25.53
CA PHE A 125 2.00 3.55 -25.10
C PHE A 125 1.23 4.62 -24.32
N PRO A 126 0.00 4.98 -24.74
CA PRO A 126 -0.81 5.93 -23.98
C PRO A 126 -1.12 5.32 -22.61
N PHE A 127 -0.63 5.97 -21.55
CA PHE A 127 -1.01 5.69 -20.18
C PHE A 127 -2.44 6.19 -19.96
N GLU A 128 -3.44 5.47 -20.48
CA GLU A 128 -4.81 5.67 -20.02
C GLU A 128 -4.93 5.12 -18.59
N ASN A 129 -5.23 6.04 -17.68
CA ASN A 129 -5.27 5.86 -16.24
C ASN A 129 -6.15 4.66 -15.84
N GLY A 130 -5.51 3.55 -15.45
CA GLY A 130 -6.17 2.35 -14.90
C GLY A 130 -5.77 1.04 -15.58
N VAL A 131 -5.39 1.06 -16.86
CA VAL A 131 -5.19 -0.17 -17.66
C VAL A 131 -3.94 -0.95 -17.23
N LEU A 132 -2.88 -0.27 -16.78
CA LEU A 132 -1.65 -0.95 -16.32
C LEU A 132 -1.80 -1.67 -14.97
N LYS A 133 -2.72 -1.21 -14.12
CA LYS A 133 -3.01 -1.91 -12.85
C LYS A 133 -3.95 -3.07 -13.07
N LEU A 134 -4.90 -2.94 -14.00
CA LEU A 134 -5.70 -4.06 -14.46
C LEU A 134 -4.84 -5.11 -15.17
N SER A 135 -3.81 -4.73 -15.94
CA SER A 135 -2.90 -5.71 -16.57
C SER A 135 -2.03 -6.47 -15.57
N MET A 136 -1.66 -5.85 -14.43
CA MET A 136 -1.04 -6.58 -13.32
C MET A 136 -2.02 -7.51 -12.59
N LEU A 137 -3.28 -7.10 -12.40
CA LEU A 137 -4.34 -7.96 -11.84
C LEU A 137 -4.74 -9.11 -12.77
N ILE A 138 -4.80 -8.87 -14.08
CA ILE A 138 -5.10 -9.88 -15.12
C ILE A 138 -3.93 -10.87 -15.24
N ARG A 139 -2.68 -10.41 -15.13
CA ARG A 139 -1.52 -11.32 -15.04
C ARG A 139 -1.46 -12.08 -13.71
N PHE A 140 -2.06 -11.58 -12.65
CA PHE A 140 -2.19 -12.29 -11.37
C PHE A 140 -3.24 -13.41 -11.45
N PHE A 141 -4.31 -13.23 -12.23
CA PHE A 141 -5.35 -14.24 -12.44
C PHE A 141 -4.94 -15.33 -13.45
N LEU A 142 -4.20 -14.99 -14.50
CA LEU A 142 -3.73 -15.97 -15.50
C LEU A 142 -2.57 -16.86 -15.01
N PHE A 143 -1.95 -16.54 -13.87
CA PHE A 143 -0.84 -17.32 -13.31
C PHE A 143 -1.29 -18.29 -12.19
N LEU A 144 -2.59 -18.40 -11.96
CA LEU A 144 -3.20 -19.31 -10.98
C LEU A 144 -3.92 -20.51 -11.62
N GLU A 145 -3.88 -20.63 -12.95
CA GLU A 145 -4.41 -21.78 -13.72
C GLU A 145 -3.33 -22.60 -14.47
N ILE A 146 -2.06 -22.54 -14.03
CA ILE A 146 -1.04 -23.53 -14.42
C ILE A 146 -0.30 -24.01 -13.16
#